data_AF-R7ZBF8-F1
#
_entry.id   AF-R7ZBF8-F1
#
_cell.length_a   1.000
_cell.length_b   1.000
_cell.length_c   1.000
_cell.angle_alpha   90.00
_cell.angle_beta   90.00
_cell.angle_gamma   90.00
#
_symmetry.space_group_name_H-M   'P 1'
#
loop_
_entity.id
_entity.type
_entity.pdbx_description
1 polymer ?
#
loop_
_entity_poly.entity_id
_entity_poly.type
_entity_poly.pdbx_seq_one_letter_code
_entity_poly.pdbx_strand_id
1 'polypeptide(L)' 'MEIEHISNHGLRHTHASVLIYKGTNFHSVSKRLGHSDIQTTLDHYAHVLKEMEERGEEIAINIYSS' A
#
# COMPACT_ATOMS: atom_id res chain seq x y z
N MET A 1 -24.86 -16.09 12.13
CA MET A 1 -23.76 -15.37 11.47
C MET A 1 -23.92 -13.92 11.83
N GLU A 2 -23.05 -13.39 12.68
CA GLU A 2 -22.96 -11.93 12.82
C GLU A 2 -22.27 -11.41 11.57
N ILE A 3 -22.90 -10.45 10.89
CA ILE A 3 -22.31 -9.80 9.74
C ILE A 3 -21.39 -8.70 10.31
N GLU A 4 -20.09 -8.87 10.14
CA GLU A 4 -19.12 -7.84 10.51
C GLU A 4 -19.44 -6.55 9.74
N HIS A 5 -19.77 -5.49 10.46
CA HIS A 5 -20.05 -4.19 9.86
C HIS A 5 -18.75 -3.59 9.33
N ILE A 6 -18.55 -3.67 8.01
CA ILE A 6 -17.44 -2.97 7.35
C ILE A 6 -17.74 -1.47 7.36
N SER A 7 -16.88 -0.71 8.03
CA SER A 7 -16.98 0.75 8.05
C SER A 7 -16.49 1.38 6.73
N ASN A 8 -16.96 2.59 6.41
CA ASN A 8 -16.43 3.39 5.31
C ASN A 8 -14.90 3.59 5.43
N HIS A 9 -14.40 3.67 6.66
CA HIS A 9 -12.98 3.72 6.95
C HIS A 9 -12.27 2.44 6.49
N GLY A 10 -12.82 1.26 6.83
CA GLY A 10 -12.31 -0.04 6.38
C GLY A 10 -12.25 -0.15 4.86
N LEU A 11 -13.29 0.30 4.15
CA LEU A 11 -13.29 0.35 2.68
C LEU A 11 -12.20 1.27 2.13
N ARG A 12 -12.03 2.47 2.73
CA ARG A 12 -10.95 3.40 2.36
C ARG A 12 -9.57 2.76 2.55
N HIS A 13 -9.39 2.01 3.64
CA HIS A 13 -8.16 1.32 3.92
C HIS A 13 -7.86 0.22 2.91
N THR A 14 -8.81 -0.67 2.65
CA THR A 14 -8.68 -1.72 1.64
C THR A 14 -8.39 -1.15 0.26
N HIS A 15 -9.07 -0.06 -0.13
CA HIS A 15 -8.84 0.59 -1.41
C HIS A 15 -7.39 1.09 -1.56
N ALA A 16 -6.86 1.78 -0.54
CA ALA A 16 -5.48 2.26 -0.57
C ALA A 16 -4.45 1.12 -0.50
N SER A 17 -4.67 0.07 0.30
CA SER A 17 -3.80 -1.12 0.32
C SER A 17 -3.69 -1.76 -1.06
N VAL A 18 -4.81 -1.94 -1.76
CA VAL A 18 -4.83 -2.54 -3.10
C VAL A 18 -4.10 -1.67 -4.12
N LEU A 19 -4.26 -0.34 -4.06
CA LEU A 19 -3.55 0.57 -4.96
C LEU A 19 -2.03 0.50 -4.74
N ILE A 20 -1.59 0.54 -3.48
CA ILE A 20 -0.17 0.48 -3.12
C ILE A 20 0.42 -0.86 -3.56
N TYR A 21 -0.24 -1.97 -3.24
CA TYR A 21 0.18 -3.32 -3.62
C TYR A 21 0.35 -3.48 -5.14
N LYS A 22 -0.48 -2.81 -5.94
CA LYS A 22 -0.38 -2.79 -7.41
C LYS A 22 0.74 -1.89 -7.94
N GLY A 23 1.58 -1.33 -7.07
CA GLY A 23 2.69 -0.45 -7.45
C GLY A 23 2.30 1.02 -7.63
N THR A 24 1.12 1.44 -7.16
CA THR A 24 0.76 2.87 -7.23
C THR A 24 1.62 3.68 -6.27
N ASN A 25 2.15 4.82 -6.73
CA ASN A 25 2.95 5.72 -5.92
C ASN A 25 2.17 6.20 -4.67
N PHE A 26 2.81 6.10 -3.49
CA PHE A 26 2.31 6.56 -2.20
C PHE A 26 1.87 8.03 -2.19
N HIS A 27 2.56 8.92 -2.92
CA HIS A 27 2.15 10.32 -3.04
C HIS A 27 0.77 10.45 -3.73
N SER A 28 0.54 9.67 -4.78
CA SER A 28 -0.74 9.65 -5.49
C SER A 28 -1.85 9.07 -4.62
N VAL A 29 -1.56 8.03 -3.84
CA VAL A 29 -2.51 7.43 -2.89
C VAL A 29 -2.82 8.40 -1.76
N SER A 30 -1.81 9.04 -1.17
CA SER A 30 -1.95 10.06 -0.13
C SER A 30 -2.85 11.22 -0.57
N LYS A 31 -2.62 11.76 -1.78
CA LYS A 31 -3.47 12.79 -2.37
C LYS A 31 -4.91 12.33 -2.59
N ARG A 32 -5.11 11.07 -3.03
CA ARG A 32 -6.45 10.47 -3.21
C ARG A 32 -7.19 10.30 -1.88
N LEU A 33 -6.47 10.03 -0.80
CA LEU A 33 -7.03 9.93 0.56
C LEU A 33 -7.26 11.31 1.21
N GLY A 34 -6.73 12.38 0.62
CA GLY A 34 -6.82 13.73 1.17
C GLY A 34 -5.92 13.95 2.39
N HIS A 35 -4.85 13.16 2.54
CA HIS A 35 -3.89 13.39 3.61
C HIS A 35 -3.07 14.64 3.29
N SER A 36 -2.96 15.54 4.27
CA SER A 36 -2.11 16.74 4.17
C SER A 36 -0.63 16.43 4.27
N ASP A 37 -0.28 15.28 4.86
CA ASP A 37 1.07 14.78 5.01
C ASP A 37 1.16 13.35 4.45
N ILE A 38 2.16 13.12 3.60
CA ILE A 38 2.45 11.81 3.02
C ILE A 38 2.90 10.81 4.09
N GLN A 39 3.52 11.27 5.18
CA GLN A 39 3.95 10.38 6.26
C GLN A 39 2.78 9.63 6.88
N THR A 40 1.60 10.25 6.98
CA THR A 40 0.39 9.56 7.46
C THR A 40 0.06 8.32 6.61
N THR A 41 0.24 8.41 5.29
CA THR A 41 0.04 7.26 4.40
C THR A 41 1.17 6.24 4.55
N LEU A 42 2.41 6.69 4.60
CA LEU A 42 3.57 5.80 4.73
C LEU A 42 3.53 5.01 6.04
N ASP A 43 3.26 5.67 7.16
CA ASP A 43 3.19 5.03 8.49
C ASP A 43 2.09 3.97 8.52
N HIS A 44 0.93 4.27 7.91
CA HIS A 44 -0.19 3.34 7.89
C HIS A 44 0.06 2.09 7.02
N TYR A 45 0.85 2.23 5.96
CA TYR A 45 1.09 1.19 4.96
C TYR A 45 2.54 0.70 4.91
N ALA A 46 3.34 0.95 5.95
CA ALA A 46 4.75 0.57 6.02
C ALA A 46 4.99 -0.93 5.82
N HIS A 47 4.04 -1.78 6.26
CA HIS A 47 4.11 -3.23 6.04
C HIS A 47 4.06 -3.59 4.55
N VAL A 48 3.21 -2.92 3.75
CA VAL A 48 3.13 -3.14 2.30
C VAL A 48 4.40 -2.66 1.62
N LEU A 49 4.99 -1.56 2.11
CA LEU A 49 6.26 -1.06 1.58
C LEU A 49 7.37 -2.10 1.73
N LYS A 50 7.46 -2.75 2.89
CA LYS A 50 8.44 -3.81 3.14
C LYS A 50 8.25 -5.00 2.20
N GLU A 51 7.01 -5.46 2.00
CA GLU A 51 6.73 -6.55 1.05
C GLU A 51 7.09 -6.18 -0.40
N MET A 52 6.88 -4.92 -0.78
CA MET A 52 7.27 -4.43 -2.11
C MET A 52 8.78 -4.32 -2.28
N GLU A 53 9.50 -3.95 -1.23
CA GLU A 53 10.97 -3.90 -1.21
C GLU A 53 11.56 -5.30 -1.39
N GLU A 54 11.10 -6.28 -0.59
CA GLU A 54 11.53 -7.68 -0.71
C GLU A 54 11.28 -8.25 -2.12
N ARG A 55 10.11 -7.95 -2.71
CA ARG A 55 9.80 -8.33 -4.09
C ARG A 55 10.73 -7.62 -5.10
N GLY A 56 11.04 -6.36 -4.86
CA GLY A 56 11.96 -5.59 -5.69
C GLY A 56 13.37 -6.16 -5.68
N GLU A 57 13.85 -6.60 -4.52
CA GLU A 57 15.15 -7.27 -4.37
C GLU A 57 15.19 -8.61 -5.13
N GLU A 58 14.15 -9.43 -5.01
CA GLU A 58 14.06 -10.70 -5.75
C GLU A 58 14.11 -10.48 -7.27
N ILE A 59 13.38 -9.48 -7.78
CA ILE A 59 13.40 -9.10 -9.19
C ILE A 59 14.79 -8.63 -9.61
N ALA A 60 15.44 -7.80 -8.79
CA ALA A 60 16.78 -7.30 -9.08
C ALA A 60 17.80 -8.44 -9.18
N ILE A 61 17.78 -9.39 -8.24
CA ILE A 61 18.66 -10.57 -8.26
C ILE A 61 18.46 -11.37 -9.56
N ASN A 62 17.21 -11.60 -9.97
CA ASN A 62 16.91 -12.36 -11.18
C ASN A 62 17.38 -11.67 -12.46
N ILE A 63 17.32 -10.33 -12.53
CA ILE A 63 17.82 -9.55 -13.68
C ILE A 63 19.33 -9.73 -13.86
N TYR A 64 20.10 -9.71 -12.77
CA TYR A 64 21.56 -9.85 -12.82
C TYR A 64 22.04 -11.30 -12.87
N SER A 65 21.16 -12.27 -12.62
CA SER A 65 21.45 -13.71 -12.65
C SER A 65 21.02 -14.38 -13.97
N SER A 66 20.45 -13.60 -14.90
CA SER A 66 20.11 -14.00 -16.28
C SER A 66 21.23 -13.64 -17.24
#